data_AF-A0AAQ0KJW2-F1
#
_entry.id   AF-A0AAQ0KJW2-F1
#
_cell.length_a   1.000
_cell.length_b   1.000
_cell.length_c   1.000
_cell.angle_alpha   90.00
_cell.angle_beta   90.00
_cell.angle_gamma   90.00
#
_symmetry.space_group_name_H-M   'P 1'
#
loop_
_entity.id
_entity.type
_entity.pdbx_description
1 polymer ?
#
loop_
_entity_poly.entity_id
_entity_poly.type
_entity_poly.pdbx_seq_one_letter_code
_entity_poly.pdbx_strand_id
1 'polypeptide(L)'
;MSRSVARMPRACILARPEPWQLFAAALASGAGWVAMGVAAVNALIAPWFILRRPAALGMAHNGASLGGVIFSPPWIALIAGIGFLPAALAVGGVMVAVVATLSVLVFRHTPESMGQSPDGVQGADPRPRAPRGGSPARRWFFADGKFVTLAAGMMLGLFAQIGLLAHLFSLLVPVLGERMAGLAMGGATLAAILGRSVVGWMMPVSADRRLVACASYGVQVAGSLLFLLA
;
A
#
# COMPACT_ATOMS: atom_id res chain seq x y z
N MET A 1 51.75 -3.81 11.61
CA MET A 1 50.99 -4.65 10.65
C MET A 1 49.54 -4.16 10.69
N SER A 2 49.04 -3.11 10.04
CA SER A 2 49.20 -2.52 8.70
C SER A 2 49.02 -3.48 7.54
N ARG A 3 47.95 -3.23 6.76
CA ARG A 3 47.57 -3.74 5.43
C ARG A 3 46.71 -5.01 5.39
N SER A 4 45.39 -4.82 5.39
CA SER A 4 44.52 -5.36 4.32
C SER A 4 43.14 -4.68 4.29
N VAL A 5 43.11 -3.36 4.10
CA VAL A 5 41.94 -2.69 3.50
C VAL A 5 42.09 -2.90 1.99
N ALA A 6 41.60 -4.04 1.52
CA ALA A 6 41.65 -4.46 0.13
C ALA A 6 40.78 -3.52 -0.72
N ARG A 7 41.45 -2.55 -1.34
CA ARG A 7 41.16 -1.89 -2.62
C ARG A 7 39.72 -2.04 -3.14
N MET A 8 38.85 -1.15 -2.70
CA MET A 8 37.73 -0.70 -3.54
C MET A 8 38.30 0.00 -4.79
N PRO A 9 37.75 -0.24 -6.00
CA PRO A 9 38.15 0.47 -7.20
C PRO A 9 37.92 1.98 -7.02
N ARG A 10 38.97 2.77 -7.23
CA ARG A 10 39.08 4.22 -7.02
C ARG A 10 38.22 5.10 -7.96
N ALA A 11 37.21 4.55 -8.63
CA ALA A 11 36.46 5.27 -9.68
C ALA A 11 35.10 5.85 -9.25
N CYS A 12 34.60 5.58 -8.02
CA CYS A 12 33.32 6.12 -7.54
C CYS A 12 33.45 6.94 -6.23
N ILE A 13 34.45 7.83 -6.17
CA ILE A 13 34.65 8.76 -5.02
C ILE A 13 34.04 10.16 -5.26
N LEU A 14 33.32 10.42 -6.36
CA LEU A 14 32.98 11.80 -6.76
C LEU A 14 31.49 12.17 -6.81
N ALA A 15 30.69 11.73 -5.85
CA ALA A 15 29.57 12.52 -5.34
C ALA A 15 29.15 11.97 -3.99
N ARG A 16 29.58 12.59 -2.89
CA ARG A 16 28.76 12.51 -1.68
C ARG A 16 27.48 13.26 -2.04
N PRO A 17 26.30 12.61 -2.06
CA PRO A 17 25.09 13.31 -2.42
C PRO A 17 24.92 14.46 -1.44
N GLU A 18 24.85 15.68 -1.97
CA GLU A 18 24.54 16.83 -1.14
C GLU A 18 23.16 16.63 -0.53
N PRO A 19 22.90 17.07 0.72
CA PRO A 19 21.64 16.79 1.40
C PRO A 19 20.39 17.12 0.57
N TRP A 20 20.44 18.19 -0.24
CA TRP A 20 19.33 18.58 -1.11
C TRP A 20 19.01 17.52 -2.19
N GLN A 21 19.99 16.75 -2.67
CA GLN A 21 19.77 15.68 -3.65
C GLN A 21 18.96 14.54 -3.01
N LEU A 22 19.21 14.25 -1.74
CA LEU A 22 18.44 13.27 -0.98
C LEU A 22 17.01 13.77 -0.72
N PHE A 23 16.85 15.05 -0.38
CA PHE A 23 15.53 15.68 -0.26
C PHE A 23 14.75 15.63 -1.60
N ALA A 24 15.40 16.00 -2.71
CA ALA A 24 14.79 15.97 -4.03
C ALA A 24 14.38 14.54 -4.42
N ALA A 25 15.25 13.55 -4.18
CA ALA A 25 14.95 12.15 -4.41
C ALA A 25 13.77 11.65 -3.55
N ALA A 26 13.71 12.06 -2.28
CA ALA A 26 12.62 11.71 -1.37
C ALA A 26 11.30 12.34 -1.82
N LEU A 27 11.30 13.62 -2.22
CA LEU A 27 10.11 14.30 -2.74
C LEU A 27 9.61 13.66 -4.05
N ALA A 28 10.51 13.35 -4.98
CA ALA A 28 10.17 12.69 -6.23
C ALA A 28 9.58 11.28 -5.98
N SER A 29 10.18 10.54 -5.05
CA SER A 29 9.68 9.21 -4.63
C SER A 29 8.30 9.32 -3.98
N GLY A 30 8.07 10.32 -3.13
CA GLY A 30 6.77 10.61 -2.52
C GLY A 30 5.69 10.97 -3.54
N ALA A 31 6.03 11.81 -4.53
CA ALA A 31 5.11 12.19 -5.60
C ALA A 31 4.67 10.98 -6.44
N GLY A 32 5.60 10.08 -6.76
CA GLY A 32 5.30 8.84 -7.50
C GLY A 32 4.36 7.89 -6.75
N TRP A 33 4.40 7.89 -5.42
CA TRP A 33 3.57 7.02 -4.57
C TRP A 33 2.07 7.26 -4.75
N VAL A 34 1.67 8.49 -5.07
CA VAL A 34 0.24 8.87 -5.22
C VAL A 34 -0.42 8.12 -6.38
N ALA A 35 0.31 7.91 -7.49
CA ALA A 35 -0.20 7.21 -8.66
C ALA A 35 -0.33 5.69 -8.44
N MET A 36 0.30 5.15 -7.39
CA MET A 36 0.26 3.73 -7.00
C MET A 36 -0.62 3.50 -5.75
N GLY A 37 -1.28 4.55 -5.26
CA GLY A 37 -2.01 4.52 -4.00
C GLY A 37 -3.37 3.83 -4.06
N VAL A 38 -4.02 3.76 -2.89
CA VAL A 38 -5.35 3.17 -2.67
C VAL A 38 -6.39 3.67 -3.68
N ALA A 39 -6.31 4.94 -4.08
CA ALA A 39 -7.23 5.53 -5.05
C ALA A 39 -7.09 4.92 -6.46
N ALA A 40 -5.86 4.71 -6.94
CA ALA A 40 -5.61 4.11 -8.24
C ALA A 40 -6.05 2.64 -8.27
N VAL A 41 -5.72 1.88 -7.22
CA VAL A 41 -6.19 0.48 -7.05
C VAL A 41 -7.71 0.42 -7.05
N ASN A 42 -8.37 1.32 -6.33
CA ASN A 42 -9.83 1.38 -6.29
C ASN A 42 -10.44 1.78 -7.64
N ALA A 43 -9.81 2.67 -8.41
CA ALA A 43 -10.28 3.03 -9.74
C ALA A 43 -10.23 1.85 -10.73
N LEU A 44 -9.23 0.97 -10.60
CA LEU A 44 -9.11 -0.24 -11.41
C LEU A 44 -10.13 -1.32 -11.01
N ILE A 45 -10.42 -1.46 -9.71
CA ILE A 45 -11.28 -2.54 -9.18
C ILE A 45 -12.77 -2.17 -9.22
N ALA A 46 -13.11 -0.89 -9.02
CA ALA A 46 -14.50 -0.44 -8.90
C ALA A 46 -15.41 -0.78 -10.10
N PRO A 47 -14.95 -0.75 -11.37
CA PRO A 47 -15.78 -1.13 -12.50
C PRO A 47 -16.15 -2.62 -12.50
N TRP A 48 -15.30 -3.48 -11.94
CA TRP A 48 -15.47 -4.94 -11.96
C TRP A 48 -16.35 -5.47 -10.84
N PHE A 49 -16.31 -4.82 -9.66
CA PHE A 49 -16.94 -5.34 -8.45
C PHE A 49 -17.92 -4.36 -7.81
N ILE A 50 -19.19 -4.75 -7.72
CA ILE A 50 -20.23 -4.00 -7.00
C ILE A 50 -20.47 -4.61 -5.61
N LEU A 51 -20.87 -5.88 -5.53
CA LEU A 51 -21.21 -6.54 -4.26
C LEU A 51 -19.96 -6.92 -3.47
N ARG A 52 -18.97 -7.53 -4.13
CA ARG A 52 -17.74 -8.03 -3.49
C ARG A 52 -16.59 -7.01 -3.48
N ARG A 53 -16.91 -5.72 -3.58
CA ARG A 53 -15.90 -4.66 -3.67
C ARG A 53 -14.96 -4.58 -2.45
N PRO A 54 -15.43 -4.67 -1.19
CA PRO A 54 -14.53 -4.69 -0.04
C PRO A 54 -13.56 -5.88 -0.06
N ALA A 55 -14.04 -7.06 -0.45
CA ALA A 55 -13.23 -8.26 -0.61
C ALA A 55 -12.14 -8.08 -1.68
N ALA A 56 -12.52 -7.60 -2.86
CA ALA A 56 -11.60 -7.37 -3.97
C ALA A 56 -10.50 -6.35 -3.60
N LEU A 57 -10.89 -5.24 -2.96
CA LEU A 57 -9.93 -4.25 -2.46
C LEU A 57 -9.01 -4.84 -1.38
N GLY A 58 -9.55 -5.62 -0.45
CA GLY A 58 -8.77 -6.30 0.59
C GLY A 58 -7.70 -7.23 0.00
N MET A 59 -8.09 -8.08 -0.96
CA MET A 59 -7.17 -8.97 -1.66
C MET A 59 -6.10 -8.22 -2.44
N ALA A 60 -6.46 -7.15 -3.15
CA ALA A 60 -5.49 -6.33 -3.88
C ALA A 60 -4.45 -5.69 -2.94
N HIS A 61 -4.88 -5.19 -1.78
CA HIS A 61 -3.96 -4.62 -0.79
C HIS A 61 -3.12 -5.70 -0.08
N ASN A 62 -3.61 -6.93 0.05
CA ASN A 62 -2.82 -8.05 0.57
C ASN A 62 -1.58 -8.33 -0.29
N GLY A 63 -1.66 -8.07 -1.60
CA GLY A 63 -0.51 -8.18 -2.51
C GLY A 63 0.69 -7.34 -2.07
N ALA A 64 0.47 -6.11 -1.58
CA ALA A 64 1.55 -5.25 -1.08
C ALA A 64 2.25 -5.85 0.15
N SER A 65 1.48 -6.42 1.08
CA SER A 65 2.04 -7.05 2.29
C SER A 65 2.79 -8.35 1.99
N LEU A 66 2.21 -9.20 1.12
CA LEU A 66 2.88 -10.41 0.65
C LEU A 66 4.15 -10.07 -0.13
N GLY A 67 4.14 -9.01 -0.93
CA GLY A 67 5.30 -8.55 -1.67
C GLY A 67 6.48 -8.23 -0.76
N GLY A 68 6.24 -7.51 0.35
CA GLY A 68 7.29 -7.25 1.35
C GLY A 68 7.89 -8.53 1.94
N VAL A 69 7.06 -9.50 2.31
CA VAL A 69 7.52 -10.76 2.92
C VAL A 69 8.25 -11.66 1.91
N ILE A 70 7.72 -11.80 0.70
CA ILE A 70 8.23 -12.72 -0.32
C ILE A 70 9.47 -12.16 -1.01
N PHE A 71 9.47 -10.86 -1.34
CA PHE A 71 10.54 -10.27 -2.15
C PHE A 71 11.66 -9.63 -1.32
N SER A 72 11.48 -9.40 -0.01
CA SER A 72 12.56 -8.83 0.83
C SER A 72 13.80 -9.73 0.92
N PRO A 73 13.72 -11.06 1.19
CA PRO A 73 14.92 -11.90 1.24
C PRO A 73 15.66 -11.99 -0.10
N PRO A 74 15.01 -12.23 -1.27
CA PRO A 74 15.67 -12.17 -2.57
C PRO A 74 16.32 -10.82 -2.86
N TRP A 75 15.67 -9.71 -2.46
CA TRP A 75 16.23 -8.38 -2.62
C TRP A 75 17.53 -8.19 -1.83
N ILE A 76 17.56 -8.61 -0.57
CA ILE A 76 18.76 -8.59 0.28
C ILE A 76 19.87 -9.45 -0.34
N ALA A 77 19.53 -10.67 -0.78
CA ALA A 77 20.47 -11.58 -1.42
C ALA A 77 21.05 -10.99 -2.72
N LEU A 78 20.21 -10.33 -3.53
CA LEU A 78 20.63 -9.67 -4.77
C LEU A 78 21.59 -8.52 -4.47
N ILE A 79 21.28 -7.66 -3.50
CA ILE A 79 22.18 -6.58 -3.07
C ILE A 79 23.52 -7.16 -2.58
N ALA A 80 23.50 -8.22 -1.78
CA ALA A 80 24.70 -8.85 -1.27
C ALA A 80 25.56 -9.45 -2.40
N GLY A 81 24.94 -9.95 -3.47
CA GLY A 81 25.62 -10.57 -4.61
C GLY A 81 26.22 -9.58 -5.62
N ILE A 82 25.45 -8.57 -6.03
CA ILE A 82 25.85 -7.65 -7.12
C ILE A 82 26.03 -6.19 -6.68
N GLY A 83 25.75 -5.87 -5.43
CA GLY A 83 25.80 -4.50 -4.89
C GLY A 83 24.48 -3.74 -5.06
N PHE A 84 24.34 -2.64 -4.31
CA PHE A 84 23.08 -1.91 -4.19
C PHE A 84 22.57 -1.30 -5.50
N LEU A 85 23.41 -0.52 -6.20
CA LEU A 85 22.99 0.19 -7.41
C LEU A 85 22.51 -0.75 -8.54
N PRO A 86 23.27 -1.77 -8.98
CA PRO A 86 22.80 -2.67 -10.03
C PRO A 86 21.60 -3.53 -9.58
N ALA A 87 21.51 -3.92 -8.31
CA ALA A 87 20.31 -4.59 -7.78
C ALA A 87 19.07 -3.69 -7.87
N ALA A 88 19.19 -2.43 -7.44
CA ALA A 88 18.11 -1.45 -7.49
C ALA A 88 17.64 -1.18 -8.93
N LEU A 89 18.59 -1.03 -9.87
CA LEU A 89 18.28 -0.86 -11.29
C LEU A 89 17.61 -2.09 -11.89
N ALA A 90 18.11 -3.30 -11.58
CA ALA A 90 17.53 -4.55 -12.09
C ALA A 90 16.08 -4.71 -11.65
N VAL A 91 15.81 -4.56 -10.36
CA VAL A 91 14.43 -4.75 -9.87
C VAL A 91 13.53 -3.58 -10.25
N GLY A 92 14.04 -2.34 -10.28
CA GLY A 92 13.31 -1.19 -10.82
C GLY A 92 12.91 -1.42 -12.28
N GLY A 93 13.81 -1.95 -13.10
CA GLY A 93 13.54 -2.33 -14.48
C GLY A 93 12.49 -3.43 -14.61
N VAL A 94 12.61 -4.50 -13.82
CA VAL A 94 11.61 -5.59 -13.78
C VAL A 94 10.24 -5.05 -13.37
N MET A 95 10.17 -4.20 -12.34
CA MET A 95 8.94 -3.57 -11.90
C MET A 95 8.28 -2.77 -13.03
N VAL A 96 9.04 -1.90 -13.70
CA VAL A 96 8.54 -1.09 -14.83
C VAL A 96 8.04 -1.99 -15.96
N ALA A 97 8.79 -3.03 -16.33
CA ALA A 97 8.40 -3.97 -17.37
C ALA A 97 7.09 -4.68 -17.02
N VAL A 98 6.98 -5.24 -15.82
CA VAL A 98 5.78 -5.95 -15.36
C VAL A 98 4.57 -5.01 -15.33
N VAL A 99 4.70 -3.81 -14.75
CA VAL A 99 3.59 -2.84 -14.67
C VAL A 99 3.18 -2.35 -16.06
N ALA A 100 4.12 -2.09 -16.96
CA ALA A 100 3.81 -1.69 -18.33
C ALA A 100 3.06 -2.81 -19.07
N THR A 101 3.54 -4.06 -18.96
CA THR A 101 2.88 -5.22 -19.55
C THR A 101 1.47 -5.40 -18.98
N LEU A 102 1.28 -5.35 -17.66
CA LEU A 102 -0.04 -5.46 -17.03
C LEU A 102 -0.96 -4.30 -17.42
N SER A 103 -0.41 -3.09 -17.59
CA SER A 103 -1.20 -1.92 -18.00
C SER A 103 -1.80 -2.12 -19.40
N VAL A 104 -0.99 -2.64 -20.34
CA VAL A 104 -1.42 -2.88 -21.72
C VAL A 104 -2.29 -4.13 -21.86
N LEU A 105 -1.96 -5.22 -21.16
CA LEU A 105 -2.62 -6.50 -21.34
C LEU A 105 -3.83 -6.69 -20.41
N VAL A 106 -3.85 -6.06 -19.24
CA VAL A 106 -4.84 -6.31 -18.19
C VAL A 106 -5.62 -5.05 -17.83
N PHE A 107 -4.95 -4.02 -17.31
CA PHE A 107 -5.62 -2.87 -16.67
C PHE A 107 -6.42 -1.97 -17.62
N ARG A 108 -6.12 -1.99 -18.93
CA ARG A 108 -6.90 -1.23 -19.91
C ARG A 108 -8.31 -1.78 -20.14
N HIS A 109 -8.56 -3.04 -19.78
CA HIS A 109 -9.83 -3.69 -20.06
C HIS A 109 -10.84 -3.38 -18.95
N THR A 110 -12.08 -3.15 -19.35
CA THR A 110 -13.25 -3.08 -18.48
C THR A 110 -14.13 -4.32 -18.69
N PRO A 111 -15.05 -4.66 -17.77
CA PRO A 111 -15.99 -5.76 -17.97
C PRO A 111 -16.68 -5.67 -19.33
N GLU A 112 -17.16 -4.48 -19.69
CA GLU A 112 -17.90 -4.23 -20.93
C GLU A 112 -17.03 -4.44 -22.17
N SER A 113 -15.76 -4.01 -22.13
CA SER A 113 -14.81 -4.23 -23.23
C SER A 113 -14.53 -5.71 -23.50
N MET A 114 -14.79 -6.57 -22.51
CA MET A 114 -14.65 -8.02 -22.60
C MET A 114 -16.00 -8.75 -22.76
N GLY A 115 -17.10 -8.03 -22.96
CA GLY A 115 -18.44 -8.61 -23.05
C GLY A 115 -18.95 -9.23 -21.74
N GLN A 116 -18.38 -8.84 -20.60
CA GLN A 116 -18.75 -9.30 -19.26
C GLN A 116 -19.59 -8.24 -18.54
N SER A 117 -20.38 -8.68 -17.55
CA SER A 117 -21.06 -7.78 -16.61
C SER A 117 -20.27 -7.66 -15.29
N PRO A 118 -20.32 -6.49 -14.62
CA PRO A 118 -19.76 -6.35 -13.27
C PRO A 118 -20.40 -7.33 -12.27
N ASP A 119 -19.63 -7.74 -11.25
CA ASP A 119 -20.12 -8.58 -10.16
C ASP A 119 -21.34 -7.95 -9.48
N GLY A 120 -22.41 -8.73 -9.36
CA GLY A 120 -23.69 -8.30 -8.78
C GLY A 120 -24.75 -7.82 -9.77
N VAL A 121 -24.44 -7.76 -11.06
CA VAL A 121 -25.43 -7.48 -12.12
C VAL A 121 -25.78 -8.77 -12.85
N GLN A 122 -26.93 -9.37 -12.52
CA GLN A 122 -27.49 -10.49 -13.28
C GLN A 122 -28.67 -10.00 -14.13
N GLY A 123 -28.56 -10.17 -15.46
CA GLY A 123 -29.74 -10.30 -16.33
C GLY A 123 -30.53 -9.05 -16.74
N ALA A 124 -29.96 -7.85 -16.74
CA ALA A 124 -30.63 -6.68 -17.34
C ALA A 124 -29.67 -5.76 -18.10
N ASP A 125 -29.98 -5.59 -19.40
CA ASP A 125 -29.49 -4.62 -20.40
C ASP A 125 -27.98 -4.23 -20.33
N PRO A 126 -27.15 -4.58 -21.34
CA PRO A 126 -25.71 -4.28 -21.38
C PRO A 126 -25.36 -2.78 -21.41
N ARG A 127 -26.34 -1.89 -21.30
CA ARG A 127 -26.14 -0.44 -21.35
C ARG A 127 -25.69 0.04 -19.98
N PRO A 128 -24.46 0.55 -19.85
CA PRO A 128 -24.09 1.30 -18.66
C PRO A 128 -25.09 2.45 -18.55
N ARG A 129 -25.91 2.47 -17.50
CA ARG A 129 -26.51 3.73 -17.08
C ARG A 129 -25.35 4.58 -16.58
N ALA A 130 -24.79 5.39 -17.49
CA ALA A 130 -23.94 6.50 -17.11
C ALA A 130 -24.66 7.25 -15.97
N PRO A 131 -23.96 7.61 -14.88
CA PRO A 131 -24.55 8.41 -13.83
C PRO A 131 -25.25 9.60 -14.47
N ARG A 132 -26.58 9.69 -14.31
CA ARG A 132 -27.40 10.77 -14.91
C ARG A 132 -27.20 12.12 -14.21
N GLY A 133 -26.03 12.35 -13.60
CA GLY A 133 -25.66 13.58 -12.93
C GLY A 133 -24.21 13.91 -13.26
N GLY A 134 -23.96 15.17 -13.62
CA GLY A 134 -22.60 15.68 -13.79
C GLY A 134 -21.78 15.44 -12.53
N SER A 135 -20.46 15.34 -12.67
CA SER A 135 -19.56 15.24 -11.53
C SER A 135 -19.87 16.37 -10.53
N PRO A 136 -20.06 16.08 -9.23
CA PRO A 136 -20.26 17.12 -8.22
C PRO A 136 -19.17 18.18 -8.33
N ALA A 137 -19.53 19.46 -8.26
CA ALA A 137 -18.54 20.53 -8.25
C ALA A 137 -17.54 20.26 -7.11
N ARG A 138 -16.24 20.49 -7.34
CA ARG A 138 -15.18 20.25 -6.32
C ARG A 138 -15.51 20.83 -4.94
N ARG A 139 -16.20 21.99 -4.90
CA ARG A 139 -16.65 22.66 -3.67
C ARG A 139 -17.62 21.83 -2.85
N TRP A 140 -18.39 20.94 -3.48
CA TRP A 140 -19.35 20.07 -2.82
C TRP A 140 -18.68 19.12 -1.83
N PHE A 141 -17.50 18.58 -2.16
CA PHE A 141 -16.75 17.71 -1.24
C PHE A 141 -16.35 18.42 0.07
N PHE A 142 -16.08 19.72 0.02
CA PHE A 142 -15.75 20.51 1.20
C PHE A 142 -16.98 21.03 1.95
N ALA A 143 -18.15 21.01 1.31
CA ALA A 143 -19.41 21.47 1.91
C ALA A 143 -20.19 20.35 2.61
N ASP A 144 -20.00 19.08 2.21
CA ASP A 144 -20.65 17.94 2.87
C ASP A 144 -19.93 17.58 4.18
N GLY A 145 -20.50 18.00 5.30
CA GLY A 145 -19.97 17.72 6.64
C GLY A 145 -19.82 16.23 6.95
N LYS A 146 -20.64 15.34 6.36
CA LYS A 146 -20.48 13.89 6.53
C LYS A 146 -19.23 13.40 5.80
N PHE A 147 -18.99 13.90 4.59
CA PHE A 147 -17.76 13.57 3.88
C PHE A 147 -16.53 14.13 4.61
N VAL A 148 -16.56 15.40 5.01
CA VAL A 148 -15.43 16.07 5.68
C VAL A 148 -15.05 15.37 6.99
N THR A 149 -16.03 15.02 7.83
CA THR A 149 -15.77 14.30 9.09
C THR A 149 -15.17 12.91 8.86
N LEU A 150 -15.67 12.18 7.87
CA LEU A 150 -15.11 10.88 7.51
C LEU A 150 -13.68 11.00 6.97
N ALA A 151 -13.45 11.98 6.09
CA ALA A 151 -12.13 12.24 5.51
C ALA A 151 -11.12 12.67 6.57
N ALA A 152 -11.50 13.57 7.48
CA ALA A 152 -10.66 14.02 8.58
C ALA A 152 -10.32 12.86 9.54
N GLY A 153 -11.32 12.04 9.91
CA GLY A 153 -11.09 10.85 10.73
C GLY A 153 -10.13 9.86 10.07
N MET A 154 -10.33 9.57 8.79
CA MET A 154 -9.43 8.68 8.03
C MET A 154 -8.01 9.26 7.92
N MET A 155 -7.88 10.57 7.71
CA MET A 155 -6.59 11.26 7.64
C MET A 155 -5.81 11.12 8.96
N LEU A 156 -6.46 11.42 10.09
CA LEU A 156 -5.84 11.32 11.42
C LEU A 156 -5.45 9.88 11.76
N GLY A 157 -6.34 8.93 11.47
CA GLY A 157 -6.08 7.52 11.71
C GLY A 157 -4.92 6.98 10.86
N LEU A 158 -4.88 7.32 9.56
CA LEU A 158 -3.76 6.94 8.69
C LEU A 158 -2.44 7.59 9.12
N PHE A 159 -2.46 8.86 9.53
CA PHE A 159 -1.28 9.53 10.07
C PHE A 159 -0.71 8.79 11.28
N ALA A 160 -1.56 8.50 12.27
CA ALA A 160 -1.14 7.78 13.47
C ALA A 160 -0.59 6.38 13.14
N GLN A 161 -1.29 5.66 12.26
CA GLN A 161 -0.88 4.32 11.84
C GLN A 161 0.47 4.30 11.12
N ILE A 162 0.68 5.18 10.15
CA ILE A 162 1.94 5.26 9.38
C ILE A 162 3.09 5.69 10.30
N GLY A 163 2.84 6.67 11.18
CA GLY A 163 3.82 7.12 12.18
C GLY A 163 4.25 6.01 13.13
N LEU A 164 3.29 5.28 13.71
CA LEU A 164 3.60 4.15 14.59
C LEU A 164 4.41 3.07 13.85
N LEU A 165 3.96 2.64 12.66
CA LEU A 165 4.65 1.61 11.88
C LEU A 165 6.08 2.01 11.50
N ALA A 166 6.32 3.28 11.18
CA ALA A 166 7.65 3.78 10.84
C ALA A 166 8.65 3.67 12.00
N HIS A 167 8.17 3.72 13.24
CA HIS A 167 9.02 3.68 14.44
C HIS A 167 8.95 2.35 15.19
N LEU A 168 7.93 1.51 14.93
CA LEU A 168 7.64 0.30 15.70
C LEU A 168 8.84 -0.65 15.79
N PHE A 169 9.53 -0.92 14.68
CA PHE A 169 10.70 -1.80 14.70
C PHE A 169 11.81 -1.24 15.60
N SER A 170 12.12 0.05 15.47
CA SER A 170 13.13 0.72 16.30
C SER A 170 12.76 0.77 17.79
N LEU A 171 11.47 0.75 18.12
CA LEU A 171 10.99 0.66 19.50
C LEU A 171 11.09 -0.77 20.06
N LEU A 172 10.92 -1.79 19.23
CA LEU A 172 10.97 -3.20 19.64
C LEU A 172 12.39 -3.74 19.79
N VAL A 173 13.33 -3.30 18.95
CA VAL A 173 14.71 -3.83 18.93
C VAL A 173 15.43 -3.70 20.28
N PRO A 174 15.40 -2.56 20.98
CA PRO A 174 16.08 -2.42 22.27
C PRO A 174 15.58 -3.38 23.36
N VAL A 175 14.34 -3.84 23.27
CA VAL A 175 13.68 -4.70 24.28
C VAL A 175 13.75 -6.18 23.90
N LEU A 176 13.50 -6.52 22.63
CA LEU A 176 13.37 -7.90 22.16
C LEU A 176 14.58 -8.42 21.38
N GLY A 177 15.47 -7.53 20.94
CA GLY A 177 16.52 -7.85 19.97
C GLY A 177 15.98 -7.97 18.53
N GLU A 178 16.88 -7.88 17.55
CA GLU A 178 16.54 -7.80 16.11
C GLU A 178 15.69 -8.97 15.61
N ARG A 179 16.03 -10.20 16.01
CA ARG A 179 15.33 -11.42 15.57
C ARG A 179 13.87 -11.43 16.01
N MET A 180 13.61 -11.18 17.29
CA MET A 180 12.26 -11.20 17.84
C MET A 180 11.44 -9.97 17.41
N ALA A 181 12.08 -8.80 17.28
CA ALA A 181 11.45 -7.62 16.69
C ALA A 181 11.02 -7.89 15.23
N GLY A 182 11.88 -8.55 14.44
CA GLY A 182 11.54 -8.98 13.09
C GLY A 182 10.36 -9.95 13.03
N LEU A 183 10.32 -10.94 13.94
CA LEU A 183 9.18 -11.86 14.07
C LEU A 183 7.88 -11.13 14.46
N ALA A 184 7.96 -10.16 15.38
CA ALA A 184 6.82 -9.35 15.77
C ALA A 184 6.29 -8.50 14.60
N MET A 185 7.17 -7.87 13.82
CA MET A 185 6.78 -7.13 12.60
C MET A 185 6.17 -8.04 11.53
N GLY A 186 6.71 -9.26 11.37
CA GLY A 186 6.14 -10.29 10.51
C GLY A 186 4.74 -10.72 10.97
N GLY A 187 4.56 -10.93 12.28
CA GLY A 187 3.27 -11.24 12.89
C GLY A 187 2.25 -10.11 12.71
N ALA A 188 2.65 -8.86 12.87
CA ALA A 188 1.80 -7.69 12.60
C ALA A 188 1.37 -7.64 11.11
N THR A 189 2.27 -7.97 10.19
CA THR A 189 1.95 -8.06 8.75
C THR A 189 0.94 -9.17 8.47
N LEU A 190 1.11 -10.34 9.09
CA LEU A 190 0.17 -11.46 8.97
C LEU A 190 -1.21 -11.09 9.54
N ALA A 191 -1.24 -10.47 10.71
CA ALA A 191 -2.48 -9.98 11.32
C ALA A 191 -3.19 -8.96 10.42
N ALA A 192 -2.45 -8.07 9.76
CA ALA A 192 -3.01 -7.12 8.80
C ALA A 192 -3.57 -7.80 7.53
N ILE A 193 -2.93 -8.86 7.03
CA ILE A 193 -3.45 -9.66 5.91
C ILE A 193 -4.75 -10.34 6.30
N LEU A 194 -4.76 -11.04 7.44
CA LEU A 194 -5.94 -11.76 7.94
C LEU A 194 -7.09 -10.78 8.23
N GLY A 195 -6.81 -9.68 8.91
CA GLY A 195 -7.81 -8.65 9.22
C GLY A 195 -8.47 -8.07 7.95
N ARG A 196 -7.68 -7.72 6.93
CA ARG A 196 -8.24 -7.22 5.64
C ARG A 196 -9.06 -8.27 4.91
N SER A 197 -8.62 -9.54 4.92
CA SER A 197 -9.38 -10.64 4.31
C SER A 197 -10.72 -10.87 5.02
N VAL A 198 -10.70 -10.94 6.35
CA VAL A 198 -11.88 -11.12 7.20
C VAL A 198 -12.87 -9.98 6.98
N VAL A 199 -12.42 -8.72 7.13
CA VAL A 199 -13.28 -7.56 6.93
C VAL A 199 -13.79 -7.49 5.49
N GLY A 200 -12.95 -7.78 4.50
CA GLY A 200 -13.34 -7.76 3.09
C GLY A 200 -14.41 -8.79 2.74
N TRP A 201 -14.33 -10.00 3.28
CA TRP A 201 -15.29 -11.09 3.02
C TRP A 201 -16.56 -11.02 3.86
N MET A 202 -16.44 -10.62 5.13
CA MET A 202 -17.57 -10.65 6.06
C MET A 202 -18.39 -9.36 6.03
N MET A 203 -17.90 -8.27 5.43
CA MET A 203 -18.65 -7.00 5.37
C MET A 203 -19.86 -7.12 4.44
N PRO A 204 -21.10 -7.04 4.95
CA PRO A 204 -22.27 -7.00 4.09
C PRO A 204 -22.34 -5.68 3.32
N VAL A 205 -23.01 -5.69 2.17
CA VAL A 205 -23.14 -4.52 1.29
C VAL A 205 -23.86 -3.35 1.98
N SER A 206 -24.77 -3.66 2.91
CA SER A 206 -25.51 -2.70 3.72
C SER A 206 -24.75 -2.21 4.96
N ALA A 207 -23.54 -2.70 5.23
CA ALA A 207 -22.78 -2.32 6.41
C ALA A 207 -22.50 -0.81 6.43
N ASP A 208 -22.69 -0.18 7.59
CA ASP A 208 -22.22 1.17 7.80
C ASP A 208 -20.68 1.17 7.88
N ARG A 209 -20.05 1.69 6.83
CA ARG A 209 -18.59 1.77 6.70
C ARG A 209 -17.95 2.62 7.80
N ARG A 210 -18.69 3.56 8.41
CA ARG A 210 -18.21 4.36 9.54
C ARG A 210 -18.01 3.49 10.77
N LEU A 211 -18.98 2.63 11.09
CA LEU A 211 -18.88 1.73 12.24
C LEU A 211 -17.74 0.73 12.07
N VAL A 212 -17.54 0.20 10.87
CA VAL A 212 -16.39 -0.68 10.58
C VAL A 212 -15.06 0.05 10.77
N ALA A 213 -14.96 1.30 10.30
CA ALA A 213 -13.78 2.13 10.50
C ALA A 213 -13.54 2.41 12.00
N CYS A 214 -14.58 2.79 12.74
CA CYS A 214 -14.50 3.01 14.19
C CYS A 214 -14.04 1.75 14.94
N ALA A 215 -14.58 0.57 14.60
CA ALA A 215 -14.15 -0.69 15.20
C ALA A 215 -12.67 -0.97 14.90
N SER A 216 -12.23 -0.75 13.66
CA SER A 216 -10.83 -0.95 13.25
C SER A 216 -9.88 -0.01 14.00
N TYR A 217 -10.25 1.27 14.15
CA TYR A 217 -9.48 2.22 14.94
C TYR A 217 -9.50 1.90 16.43
N GLY A 218 -10.62 1.39 16.96
CA GLY A 218 -10.70 0.91 18.35
C GLY A 218 -9.68 -0.21 18.63
N VAL A 219 -9.57 -1.18 17.71
CA VAL A 219 -8.56 -2.25 17.81
C VAL A 219 -7.14 -1.67 17.76
N GLN A 220 -6.88 -0.70 16.87
CA GLN A 220 -5.57 -0.07 16.75
C GLN A 220 -5.18 0.73 18.00
N VAL A 221 -6.12 1.49 18.57
CA VAL A 221 -5.92 2.23 19.82
C VAL A 221 -5.67 1.27 20.97
N ALA A 222 -6.46 0.20 21.10
CA ALA A 222 -6.24 -0.83 22.13
C ALA A 222 -4.84 -1.46 21.99
N GLY A 223 -4.42 -1.82 20.78
CA GLY A 223 -3.08 -2.34 20.54
C GLY A 223 -1.97 -1.35 20.89
N SER A 224 -2.16 -0.07 20.59
CA SER A 224 -1.20 0.99 20.94
C SER A 224 -1.12 1.22 22.45
N LEU A 225 -2.25 1.19 23.16
CA LEU A 225 -2.30 1.30 24.61
C LEU A 225 -1.64 0.10 25.29
N LEU A 226 -1.91 -1.12 24.81
CA LEU A 226 -1.24 -2.32 25.30
C LEU A 226 0.28 -2.24 25.10
N PHE A 227 0.72 -1.72 23.95
CA PHE A 227 2.14 -1.51 23.69
C PHE A 227 2.79 -0.48 24.63
N LEU A 228 2.07 0.59 25.01
CA LEU A 228 2.56 1.60 25.94
C LEU A 228 2.59 1.14 27.41
N LEU A 229 1.75 0.16 27.76
CA LEU A 229 1.64 -0.36 29.13
C LEU A 229 2.58 -1.54 29.43
N ALA A 230 3.17 -2.14 28.39
CA ALA A 230 4.09 -3.28 28.48
C ALA A 230 5.54 -2.81 28.66
#